data_AF-Q862J2-F1
#
_entry.id   AF-Q862J2-F1
#
_cell.length_a   1.000
_cell.length_b   1.000
_cell.length_c   1.000
_cell.angle_alpha   90.00
_cell.angle_beta   90.00
_cell.angle_gamma   90.00
#
_symmetry.space_group_name_H-M   'P 1'
#
loop_
_entity.id
_entity.type
_entity.pdbx_description
1 polymer ?
#
loop_
_entity_poly.entity_id
_entity_poly.type
_entity_poly.pdbx_seq_one_letter_code
_entity_poly.pdbx_strand_id
1 'polypeptide(L)'
;SNAEIKEFAAGYNVKFDLFSKICVNGDDAHPLWKWMKVQPKGRGMLGNAIKWNFTKFLIDKNGCVVKRYGPMEEPLVIEKD
;
A
#
# COMPACT_ATOMS: atom_id res chain seq x y z
N SER A 1 -5.78 -2.27 18.61
CA SER A 1 -4.95 -1.07 18.83
C SER A 1 -3.67 -1.15 17.98
N ASN A 2 -2.85 -0.09 17.88
CA ASN A 2 -1.56 -0.20 17.17
C ASN A 2 -0.63 -1.23 17.84
N ALA A 3 -0.69 -1.38 19.17
CA ALA A 3 0.10 -2.37 19.89
C ALA A 3 -0.32 -3.82 19.54
N GLU A 4 -1.62 -4.11 19.51
CA GLU A 4 -2.14 -5.44 19.13
C GLU A 4 -1.79 -5.80 17.67
N ILE A 5 -1.82 -4.84 16.75
CA ILE A 5 -1.45 -5.06 15.35
C ILE A 5 0.05 -5.39 15.25
N LYS A 6 0.89 -4.70 16.02
CA LYS A 6 2.34 -4.97 16.07
C LYS A 6 2.63 -6.38 16.59
N GLU A 7 1.95 -6.80 17.66
CA GLU A 7 2.08 -8.15 18.22
C GLU A 7 1.64 -9.21 17.21
N PHE A 8 0.49 -9.01 16.56
CA PHE A 8 0.00 -9.91 15.52
C PHE A 8 1.01 -10.07 14.37
N ALA A 9 1.59 -8.96 13.88
CA ALA A 9 2.60 -9.01 12.81
C ALA A 9 3.89 -9.72 13.25
N ALA A 10 4.28 -9.63 14.52
CA ALA A 10 5.44 -10.33 15.05
C ALA A 10 5.27 -11.87 14.97
N GLY A 11 4.04 -12.38 15.12
CA GLY A 11 3.70 -13.79 14.92
C GLY A 11 3.97 -14.33 13.50
N TYR A 12 4.05 -13.44 12.51
CA TYR A 12 4.44 -13.76 11.12
C TYR A 12 5.92 -13.49 10.84
N ASN A 13 6.72 -13.23 11.89
CA ASN A 13 8.14 -12.89 11.78
C ASN A 13 8.41 -11.67 10.87
N VAL A 14 7.49 -10.71 10.84
CA VAL A 14 7.64 -9.47 10.07
C VAL A 14 8.88 -8.70 10.54
N LYS A 15 9.78 -8.39 9.60
CA LYS A 15 10.99 -7.58 9.82
C LYS A 15 10.97 -6.24 9.09
N PHE A 16 10.02 -6.04 8.19
CA PHE A 16 9.82 -4.76 7.52
C PHE A 16 9.07 -3.79 8.42
N ASP A 17 9.12 -2.51 8.07
CA ASP A 17 8.49 -1.44 8.83
C ASP A 17 6.96 -1.54 8.83
N LEU A 18 6.39 -1.54 10.02
CA LEU A 18 4.95 -1.47 10.24
C LEU A 18 4.59 -0.11 10.83
N PHE A 19 3.65 0.58 10.18
CA PHE A 19 3.21 1.91 10.60
C PHE A 19 1.90 1.85 11.40
N SER A 20 1.61 2.92 12.13
CA SER A 20 0.32 3.13 12.80
C SER A 20 -0.85 3.04 11.82
N LYS A 21 -2.01 2.58 12.31
CA LYS A 21 -3.25 2.51 11.51
C LYS A 21 -3.64 3.90 10.97
N ILE A 22 -3.99 3.96 9.69
CA ILE A 22 -4.40 5.18 8.97
C ILE A 22 -5.61 4.92 8.06
N CYS A 23 -6.28 5.99 7.65
CA CYS A 23 -7.21 5.96 6.52
C CYS A 23 -6.45 6.07 5.19
N VAL A 24 -6.88 5.31 4.18
CA VAL A 24 -6.26 5.31 2.84
C VAL A 24 -7.20 5.88 1.77
N ASN A 25 -8.48 6.06 2.09
CA ASN A 25 -9.52 6.67 1.27
C ASN A 25 -10.23 7.77 2.07
N GLY A 26 -11.03 8.57 1.37
CA GLY A 26 -11.76 9.70 1.97
C GLY A 26 -10.88 10.91 2.26
N ASP A 27 -11.50 11.90 2.91
CA ASP A 27 -10.86 13.19 3.21
C ASP A 27 -9.76 13.05 4.26
N ASP A 28 -9.88 12.09 5.17
CA ASP A 28 -8.88 11.79 6.20
C ASP A 28 -7.76 10.85 5.69
N ALA A 29 -7.71 10.56 4.38
CA ALA A 29 -6.66 9.72 3.84
C ALA A 29 -5.28 10.32 4.10
N HIS A 30 -4.33 9.50 4.55
CA HIS A 30 -2.97 9.94 4.79
C HIS A 30 -2.37 10.57 3.51
N PRO A 31 -1.64 11.71 3.59
CA PRO A 31 -1.16 12.44 2.41
C PRO A 31 -0.38 11.59 1.41
N LEU A 32 0.48 10.68 1.91
CA LEU A 32 1.21 9.73 1.05
C LEU A 32 0.26 8.87 0.19
N TRP A 33 -0.84 8.36 0.78
CA TRP A 33 -1.82 7.55 0.04
C TRP A 33 -2.63 8.39 -0.94
N LYS A 34 -2.96 9.64 -0.60
CA LYS A 34 -3.56 10.58 -1.57
C LYS A 34 -2.63 10.79 -2.77
N TRP A 35 -1.35 11.06 -2.51
CA TRP A 35 -0.33 11.26 -3.55
C TRP A 35 -0.13 10.03 -4.44
N MET A 36 0.03 8.82 -3.86
CA MET A 36 0.25 7.60 -4.64
C MET A 36 -0.92 7.29 -5.59
N LYS A 37 -2.16 7.48 -5.13
CA LYS A 37 -3.38 7.17 -5.90
C LYS A 37 -3.56 8.05 -7.14
N VAL A 38 -2.96 9.24 -7.20
CA VAL A 38 -3.10 10.16 -8.33
C VAL A 38 -1.94 10.07 -9.33
N GLN A 39 -0.83 9.42 -8.96
CA GLN A 39 0.34 9.24 -9.85
C GLN A 39 -0.03 8.46 -11.11
N PRO A 40 0.58 8.74 -12.28
CA PRO A 40 0.25 8.07 -13.54
C PRO A 40 0.24 6.54 -13.46
N LYS A 41 1.21 5.95 -12.78
CA LYS A 41 1.34 4.49 -12.57
C LYS A 41 0.68 3.98 -11.28
N GLY A 42 0.09 4.87 -10.49
CA GLY A 42 -0.64 4.56 -9.25
C GLY A 42 -2.16 4.51 -9.42
N ARG A 43 -2.67 4.80 -10.61
CA ARG A 43 -4.10 4.77 -10.91
C ARG A 43 -4.62 3.34 -10.97
N GLY A 44 -5.85 3.15 -10.47
CA GLY A 44 -6.56 1.89 -10.63
C GLY A 44 -7.30 1.85 -11.97
N MET A 45 -7.62 0.65 -12.45
CA MET A 45 -8.38 0.49 -13.71
C MET A 45 -9.78 1.11 -13.65
N LEU A 46 -10.43 1.06 -12.47
CA LEU A 46 -11.77 1.60 -12.21
C LEU A 46 -11.73 2.63 -11.09
N GLY A 47 -11.13 3.78 -11.39
CA GLY A 47 -10.92 4.88 -10.45
C GLY A 47 -9.78 4.62 -9.46
N ASN A 48 -9.40 5.68 -8.73
CA ASN A 48 -8.15 5.68 -7.96
C ASN A 48 -8.28 5.18 -6.52
N ALA A 49 -9.51 5.00 -6.02
CA ALA A 49 -9.76 4.50 -4.67
C ALA A 49 -9.10 3.13 -4.42
N ILE A 50 -8.63 2.91 -3.19
CA ILE A 50 -8.15 1.60 -2.73
C ILE A 50 -9.37 0.72 -2.50
N LYS A 51 -9.52 -0.35 -3.28
CA LYS A 51 -10.76 -1.15 -3.31
C LYS A 51 -10.89 -2.10 -2.12
N TRP A 52 -9.76 -2.64 -1.65
CA TRP A 52 -9.71 -3.58 -0.54
C TRP A 52 -8.32 -3.59 0.11
N ASN A 53 -8.20 -4.35 1.21
CA ASN A 53 -6.93 -4.64 1.87
C ASN A 53 -5.90 -5.22 0.89
N PHE A 54 -4.62 -4.99 1.16
CA PHE A 54 -3.50 -5.48 0.35
C PHE A 54 -3.44 -4.95 -1.08
N THR A 55 -3.79 -3.68 -1.33
CA THR A 55 -3.29 -2.99 -2.55
C THR A 55 -1.82 -2.61 -2.33
N LYS A 56 -0.96 -2.81 -3.34
CA LYS A 56 0.49 -2.55 -3.25
C LYS A 56 0.91 -1.49 -4.25
N PHE A 57 1.88 -0.66 -3.87
CA PHE A 57 2.54 0.30 -4.75
C PHE A 57 4.03 0.03 -4.74
N LEU A 58 4.62 -0.13 -5.93
CA LEU A 58 6.06 -0.21 -6.11
C LEU A 58 6.60 1.20 -6.37
N ILE A 59 7.62 1.58 -5.61
CA ILE A 59 8.25 2.90 -5.62
C ILE A 59 9.72 2.73 -6.02
N ASP A 60 10.21 3.53 -6.95
CA ASP A 60 11.62 3.49 -7.35
C ASP A 60 12.54 4.27 -6.40
N LYS A 61 13.85 4.18 -6.64
CA LYS A 61 14.89 4.88 -5.87
C LYS A 61 14.80 6.42 -5.93
N ASN A 62 14.05 6.98 -6.88
CA ASN A 62 13.83 8.42 -7.02
C ASN A 62 12.53 8.86 -6.32
N GLY A 63 11.82 7.93 -5.67
CA GLY A 63 10.56 8.19 -4.98
C GLY A 63 9.35 8.26 -5.92
N CYS A 64 9.44 7.72 -7.13
CA CYS A 64 8.35 7.72 -8.11
C CYS A 64 7.56 6.41 -8.06
N VAL A 65 6.22 6.49 -8.17
CA VAL A 65 5.37 5.30 -8.32
C VAL A 65 5.62 4.70 -9.70
N VAL A 66 6.07 3.45 -9.74
CA VAL A 66 6.33 2.73 -11.00
C VAL A 66 5.20 1.78 -11.37
N LYS A 67 4.50 1.22 -10.38
CA LYS A 67 3.39 0.28 -10.60
C LYS A 67 2.48 0.15 -9.38
N ARG A 68 1.21 -0.18 -9.62
CA ARG A 68 0.20 -0.53 -8.61
C ARG A 68 -0.32 -1.93 -8.87
N TYR A 69 -0.44 -2.71 -7.80
CA TYR A 69 -0.97 -4.08 -7.82
C TYR A 69 -2.23 -4.16 -6.96
N GLY A 70 -3.24 -4.84 -7.46
CA GLY A 70 -4.53 -5.01 -6.83
C GLY A 70 -4.52 -5.94 -5.62
N PRO A 71 -5.64 -5.98 -4.88
CA PRO A 71 -5.81 -6.85 -3.71
C PRO A 71 -5.53 -8.33 -3.98
N MET A 72 -5.95 -8.83 -5.15
CA MET A 72 -5.88 -10.24 -5.54
C MET A 72 -4.53 -10.64 -6.15
N GLU A 73 -3.64 -9.68 -6.40
CA GLU A 73 -2.30 -9.96 -6.93
C GLU A 73 -1.37 -10.28 -5.77
N GLU A 74 -0.84 -11.51 -5.72
CA GLU A 74 0.09 -11.93 -4.66
C GLU A 74 1.37 -11.09 -4.68
N PRO A 75 1.98 -10.75 -3.52
CA PRO A 75 3.22 -9.97 -3.48
C PRO A 75 4.36 -10.54 -4.32
N LEU A 76 4.42 -11.86 -4.53
CA LEU A 76 5.46 -12.52 -5.33
C LEU A 76 5.44 -12.08 -6.80
N VAL A 77 4.30 -11.65 -7.35
CA VAL A 77 4.25 -11.16 -8.73
C VAL A 77 5.01 -9.86 -8.92
N ILE A 78 5.36 -9.16 -7.84
CA ILE A 78 6.11 -7.90 -7.85
C ILE A 78 7.60 -8.18 -8.10
N GLU A 79 8.12 -9.35 -7.74
CA GLU A 79 9.56 -9.70 -7.82
C GLU A 79 10.14 -9.61 -9.25
N LYS A 80 9.29 -9.71 -10.26
CA LYS A 80 9.68 -9.61 -11.68
C LYS A 80 9.85 -8.16 -12.18
N ASP A 81 9.42 -7.17 -11.41
CA ASP A 81 9.45 -5.74 -11.75
C ASP A 81 10.58 -5.03 -10.99
#